data_AF-A0ABC9BJS2-F1
#
_entry.id   AF-A0ABC9BJS2-F1
#
_cell.length_a   1.000
_cell.length_b   1.000
_cell.length_c   1.000
_cell.angle_alpha   90.00
_cell.angle_beta   90.00
_cell.angle_gamma   90.00
#
_symmetry.space_group_name_H-M   'P 1'
#
loop_
_entity.id
_entity.type
_entity.pdbx_description
1 polymer ?
#
loop_
_entity_poly.entity_id
_entity_poly.type
_entity_poly.pdbx_seq_one_letter_code
_entity_poly.pdbx_strand_id
1 'polypeptide(L)'
;MAAASFALALLLYLGLDLPEAAPAQSYAADPDTVVEITYGSVIKLMHERTKFRLHSHDVPYGSGSGQQSITSFPNVDDANSYWIVRPQPDSAAKQGDHITHGTIIRLQHMRTRKWLHSHLHASPITGNLEFKTSC
;
A
#
# COMPACT_ATOMS: atom_id res chain seq x y z
N MET A 1 41.45 30.10 -28.91
CA MET A 1 40.83 28.84 -28.46
C MET A 1 40.18 29.04 -27.08
N ALA A 2 39.19 29.92 -26.96
CA ALA A 2 38.53 30.23 -25.68
C ALA A 2 37.00 30.40 -25.83
N ALA A 3 36.54 30.80 -27.02
CA ALA A 3 35.12 30.94 -27.32
C ALA A 3 34.36 29.60 -27.39
N ALA A 4 35.02 28.53 -27.86
CA ALA A 4 34.41 27.19 -27.94
C ALA A 4 34.11 26.60 -26.55
N SER A 5 34.94 26.89 -25.55
CA SER A 5 34.78 26.41 -24.18
C SER A 5 33.64 27.10 -23.44
N PHE A 6 33.39 28.38 -23.75
CA PHE A 6 32.28 29.14 -23.17
C PHE A 6 30.92 28.72 -23.74
N ALA A 7 30.86 28.41 -25.04
CA ALA A 7 29.64 27.93 -25.69
C ALA A 7 29.21 26.55 -25.17
N LEU A 8 30.17 25.63 -24.95
CA LEU A 8 29.89 24.31 -24.38
C LEU A 8 29.43 24.40 -22.91
N ALA A 9 30.03 25.31 -22.13
CA ALA A 9 29.62 25.55 -20.74
C ALA A 9 28.21 26.15 -20.66
N LEU A 10 27.85 27.07 -21.55
CA LEU A 10 26.52 27.67 -21.62
C LEU A 10 25.46 26.65 -22.10
N LEU A 11 25.82 25.76 -23.04
CA LEU A 11 24.96 24.69 -23.52
C LEU A 11 24.74 23.60 -22.44
N LEU A 12 25.74 23.33 -21.60
CA LEU A 12 25.61 22.45 -20.43
C LEU A 12 24.80 23.11 -19.31
N TYR A 13 24.90 24.44 -19.12
CA TYR A 13 24.14 25.17 -18.12
C TYR A 13 22.65 25.36 -18.50
N LEU A 14 22.35 25.52 -19.79
CA LEU A 14 20.98 25.69 -20.30
C LEU A 14 20.31 24.36 -20.71
N GLY A 15 21.08 23.29 -20.90
CA GLY A 15 20.60 21.99 -21.40
C GLY A 15 20.30 20.93 -20.32
N LEU A 16 20.51 21.25 -19.05
CA LEU A 16 20.22 20.36 -17.91
C LEU A 16 18.98 20.77 -17.12
N ASP A 17 18.00 21.41 -17.77
CA ASP A 17 16.64 21.47 -17.23
C ASP A 17 15.88 20.21 -17.70
N LEU A 18 16.41 19.04 -17.31
CA LEU A 18 15.61 17.83 -17.33
C LEU A 18 14.52 18.05 -16.29
N PRO A 19 13.23 17.89 -16.62
CA PRO A 19 12.19 17.94 -15.62
C PRO A 19 12.55 16.84 -14.63
N GLU A 20 12.98 17.25 -13.44
CA GLU A 20 13.25 16.35 -12.34
C GLU A 20 12.01 15.47 -12.24
N ALA A 21 12.20 14.17 -12.52
CA ALA A 21 11.13 13.21 -12.46
C ALA A 21 10.64 13.27 -11.03
N ALA A 22 9.54 14.01 -10.83
CA ALA A 22 9.00 14.28 -9.52
C ALA A 22 8.90 12.93 -8.82
N PRO A 23 9.37 12.82 -7.56
CA PRO A 23 9.22 11.57 -6.82
C PRO A 23 7.75 11.17 -6.95
N ALA A 24 7.48 9.91 -7.30
CA ALA A 24 6.13 9.40 -7.43
C ALA A 24 5.41 9.61 -6.10
N GLN A 25 4.78 10.77 -5.94
CA GLN A 25 4.05 11.14 -4.76
C GLN A 25 2.85 10.21 -4.74
N SER A 26 2.75 9.40 -3.69
CA SER A 26 1.52 8.70 -3.38
C SER A 26 0.43 9.77 -3.25
N TYR A 27 -0.36 9.96 -4.30
CA TYR A 27 -1.50 10.85 -4.27
C TYR A 27 -2.43 10.34 -3.18
N ALA A 28 -2.48 11.05 -2.06
CA ALA A 28 -3.74 11.15 -1.35
C ALA A 28 -4.72 11.70 -2.40
N ALA A 29 -5.83 11.01 -2.64
CA ALA A 29 -6.79 11.38 -3.67
C ALA A 29 -7.07 12.89 -3.60
N ASP A 30 -6.80 13.59 -4.70
CA ASP A 30 -7.25 14.98 -4.88
C ASP A 30 -8.77 14.97 -4.71
N PRO A 31 -9.35 15.79 -3.81
CA PRO A 31 -10.78 15.75 -3.51
C PRO A 31 -11.69 15.94 -4.73
N ASP A 32 -11.19 16.54 -5.82
CA ASP A 32 -11.92 16.73 -7.08
C ASP A 32 -11.81 15.54 -8.04
N THR A 33 -10.97 14.55 -7.74
CA THR A 33 -10.83 13.31 -8.52
C THR A 33 -11.26 12.10 -7.69
N VAL A 34 -12.46 11.60 -7.98
CA VAL A 34 -12.92 10.33 -7.41
C VAL A 34 -12.20 9.20 -8.14
N VAL A 35 -11.07 8.74 -7.58
CA VAL A 35 -10.40 7.52 -8.03
C VAL A 35 -11.18 6.33 -7.51
N GLU A 36 -11.85 5.61 -8.40
CA GLU A 36 -12.58 4.39 -8.05
C GLU A 36 -11.63 3.23 -7.78
N ILE A 37 -11.95 2.44 -6.75
CA ILE A 37 -11.22 1.22 -6.41
C ILE A 37 -11.94 0.04 -7.06
N THR A 38 -11.20 -0.75 -7.83
CA THR A 38 -11.69 -1.96 -8.50
C THR A 38 -10.99 -3.19 -7.94
N TYR A 39 -11.51 -4.38 -8.25
CA TYR A 39 -10.79 -5.60 -7.93
C TYR A 39 -9.43 -5.63 -8.63
N GLY A 40 -8.39 -6.04 -7.91
CA GLY A 40 -7.01 -6.02 -8.39
C GLY A 40 -6.27 -4.70 -8.14
N SER A 41 -6.96 -3.63 -7.71
CA SER A 41 -6.30 -2.41 -7.24
C SER A 41 -5.33 -2.72 -6.09
N VAL A 42 -4.18 -2.05 -6.12
CA VAL A 42 -3.17 -2.08 -5.05
C VAL A 42 -3.32 -0.82 -4.20
N ILE A 43 -3.59 -0.99 -2.92
CA ILE A 43 -3.91 0.11 -2.00
C ILE A 43 -3.03 0.08 -0.75
N LYS A 44 -2.86 1.25 -0.12
CA LYS A 44 -2.41 1.36 1.27
C LYS A 44 -3.59 1.85 2.11
N LEU A 45 -3.92 1.13 3.18
CA LEU A 45 -5.01 1.50 4.08
C LEU A 45 -4.46 2.34 5.23
N MET A 46 -4.82 3.62 5.28
CA MET A 46 -4.37 4.55 6.32
C MET A 46 -5.42 4.67 7.42
N HIS A 47 -5.01 4.47 8.67
CA HIS A 47 -5.85 4.75 9.82
C HIS A 47 -6.02 6.28 9.98
N GLU A 48 -7.27 6.74 10.00
CA GLU A 48 -7.61 8.16 9.91
C GLU A 48 -6.99 9.01 11.04
N ARG A 49 -7.01 8.53 12.28
CA ARG A 49 -6.56 9.31 13.44
C ARG A 49 -5.04 9.35 13.58
N THR A 50 -4.36 8.21 13.44
CA THR A 50 -2.89 8.13 13.65
C THR A 50 -2.09 8.33 12.37
N LYS A 51 -2.74 8.27 11.20
CA LYS A 51 -2.12 8.32 9.86
C LYS A 51 -1.14 7.16 9.56
N PHE A 52 -1.13 6.13 10.41
CA PHE A 52 -0.33 4.93 10.18
C PHE A 52 -1.04 4.01 9.19
N ARG A 53 -0.27 3.23 8.43
CA ARG A 53 -0.80 2.35 7.39
C ARG A 53 -0.84 0.91 7.84
N LEU A 54 -1.84 0.17 7.38
CA LEU A 54 -1.93 -1.28 7.58
C LEU A 54 -0.70 -1.95 6.98
N HIS A 55 0.01 -2.72 7.79
CA HIS A 55 1.31 -3.27 7.47
C HIS A 55 1.40 -4.73 7.93
N SER A 56 2.14 -5.55 7.17
CA SER A 56 2.50 -6.92 7.56
C SER A 56 3.95 -7.22 7.18
N HIS A 57 4.58 -8.16 7.86
CA HIS A 57 5.95 -8.59 7.60
C HIS A 57 6.12 -10.04 8.04
N ASP A 58 7.24 -10.67 7.69
CA ASP A 58 7.45 -12.10 7.94
C ASP A 58 7.90 -12.42 9.39
N VAL A 59 7.12 -11.93 10.36
CA VAL A 59 7.29 -12.24 11.78
C VAL A 59 5.93 -12.61 12.35
N PRO A 60 5.79 -13.82 12.94
CA PRO A 60 4.55 -14.25 13.60
C PRO A 60 4.37 -13.62 14.98
N TYR A 61 3.14 -13.61 15.48
CA TYR A 61 2.91 -13.33 16.90
C TYR A 61 3.55 -14.40 17.78
N GLY A 62 4.16 -14.00 18.89
CA GLY A 62 4.70 -14.93 19.89
C GLY A 62 3.66 -15.52 20.85
N SER A 63 2.40 -15.09 20.74
CA SER A 63 1.26 -15.53 21.53
C SER A 63 0.01 -15.62 20.65
N GLY A 64 -1.13 -16.02 21.21
CA GLY A 64 -2.36 -16.15 20.45
C GLY A 64 -2.24 -17.25 19.39
N SER A 65 -2.45 -16.89 18.13
CA SER A 65 -2.51 -17.88 17.04
C SER A 65 -1.17 -18.35 16.49
N GLY A 66 -0.07 -17.65 16.81
CA GLY A 66 1.24 -17.90 16.19
C GLY A 66 1.28 -17.59 14.68
N GLN A 67 0.25 -16.98 14.12
CA GLN A 67 0.21 -16.60 12.70
C GLN A 67 0.96 -15.27 12.45
N GLN A 68 1.21 -14.97 11.17
CA GLN A 68 1.97 -13.79 10.77
C GLN A 68 1.31 -12.48 11.27
N SER A 69 2.10 -11.64 11.95
CA SER A 69 1.61 -10.45 12.62
C SER A 69 1.15 -9.35 11.65
N ILE A 70 0.26 -8.48 12.13
CA ILE A 70 -0.19 -7.28 11.42
C ILE A 70 -0.04 -6.09 12.35
N THR A 71 0.48 -4.99 11.82
CA THR A 71 0.71 -3.77 12.59
C THR A 71 0.27 -2.54 11.82
N SER A 72 0.35 -1.38 12.48
CA SER A 72 0.25 -0.07 11.83
C SER A 72 1.66 0.51 11.71
N PHE A 73 2.08 0.94 10.51
CA PHE A 73 3.42 1.46 10.27
C PHE A 73 3.40 2.94 9.86
N PRO A 74 4.30 3.79 10.41
CA PRO A 74 4.28 5.23 10.16
C PRO A 74 4.87 5.64 8.81
N ASN A 75 5.83 4.88 8.27
CA ASN A 75 6.50 5.27 7.03
C ASN A 75 5.53 5.21 5.84
N VAL A 76 5.48 6.31 5.07
CA VAL A 76 4.65 6.43 3.87
C VAL A 76 5.18 5.52 2.77
N ASP A 77 6.49 5.49 2.59
CA ASP A 77 7.17 4.73 1.53
C ASP A 77 7.63 3.36 2.02
N ASP A 78 6.66 2.58 2.51
CA ASP A 78 6.85 1.20 2.86
C ASP A 78 6.12 0.27 1.88
N ALA A 79 6.86 -0.69 1.32
CA ALA A 79 6.32 -1.67 0.40
C ALA A 79 5.61 -2.85 1.11
N ASN A 80 5.76 -2.99 2.43
CA ASN A 80 4.97 -3.93 3.26
C ASN A 80 3.58 -3.39 3.63
N SER A 81 3.26 -2.18 3.18
CA SER A 81 1.96 -1.55 3.38
C SER A 81 1.03 -1.69 2.17
N TYR A 82 1.45 -2.44 1.14
CA TYR A 82 0.64 -2.67 -0.06
C TYR A 82 -0.25 -3.92 0.06
N TRP A 83 -1.54 -3.71 -0.24
CA TRP A 83 -2.58 -4.74 -0.21
C TRP A 83 -3.31 -4.78 -1.54
N ILE A 84 -3.56 -5.98 -2.06
CA ILE A 84 -4.34 -6.19 -3.28
C ILE A 84 -5.78 -6.47 -2.89
N VAL A 85 -6.72 -5.75 -3.49
CA VAL A 85 -8.15 -6.02 -3.32
C VAL A 85 -8.56 -7.22 -4.18
N ARG A 86 -9.17 -8.23 -3.56
CA ARG A 86 -9.58 -9.47 -4.22
C ARG A 86 -11.03 -9.80 -3.92
N PRO A 87 -11.75 -10.43 -4.86
CA PRO A 87 -13.10 -10.94 -4.58
C PRO A 87 -13.05 -12.13 -3.64
N GLN A 88 -14.20 -12.48 -3.06
CA GLN A 88 -14.37 -13.75 -2.35
C GLN A 88 -14.04 -14.95 -3.26
N PRO A 89 -13.65 -16.10 -2.68
CA PRO A 89 -13.63 -17.36 -3.43
C PRO A 89 -14.98 -17.60 -4.11
N ASP A 90 -14.96 -18.23 -5.29
CA ASP A 90 -16.16 -18.63 -6.05
C ASP A 90 -17.08 -17.48 -6.52
N SER A 91 -16.64 -16.23 -6.36
CA SER A 91 -17.31 -15.07 -6.97
C SER A 91 -17.07 -15.04 -8.49
N ALA A 92 -18.09 -14.60 -9.23
CA ALA A 92 -17.95 -14.32 -10.67
C ALA A 92 -17.18 -13.02 -10.96
N ALA A 93 -16.89 -12.21 -9.92
CA ALA A 93 -16.21 -10.93 -10.06
C ALA A 93 -14.77 -11.09 -10.54
N LYS A 94 -14.36 -10.19 -11.44
CA LYS A 94 -13.06 -10.20 -12.11
C LYS A 94 -12.25 -8.96 -11.74
N GLN A 95 -10.95 -9.02 -12.00
CA GLN A 95 -10.08 -7.85 -11.89
C GLN A 95 -10.58 -6.75 -12.83
N GLY A 96 -10.66 -5.52 -12.32
CA GLY A 96 -11.24 -4.37 -13.02
C GLY A 96 -12.72 -4.13 -12.69
N ASP A 97 -13.44 -5.10 -12.13
CA ASP A 97 -14.84 -4.88 -11.74
C ASP A 97 -14.91 -3.89 -10.57
N HIS A 98 -15.93 -3.04 -10.60
CA HIS A 98 -16.19 -2.01 -9.59
C HIS A 98 -16.59 -2.63 -8.25
N ILE A 99 -16.16 -2.01 -7.15
CA ILE A 99 -16.49 -2.43 -5.81
C ILE A 99 -17.53 -1.47 -5.24
N THR A 100 -18.74 -1.96 -5.02
CA THR A 100 -19.82 -1.19 -4.41
C THR A 100 -19.74 -1.21 -2.88
N HIS A 101 -20.34 -0.21 -2.24
CA HIS A 101 -20.46 -0.19 -0.79
C HIS A 101 -21.19 -1.45 -0.27
N GLY A 102 -20.71 -2.01 0.85
CA GLY A 102 -21.26 -3.23 1.46
C GLY A 102 -20.78 -4.54 0.81
N THR A 103 -20.02 -4.49 -0.28
CA THR A 103 -19.43 -5.68 -0.89
C THR A 103 -18.36 -6.29 0.01
N ILE A 104 -18.41 -7.61 0.20
CA ILE A 104 -17.39 -8.32 0.97
C ILE A 104 -16.19 -8.58 0.06
N ILE A 105 -15.02 -8.11 0.50
CA ILE A 105 -13.75 -8.24 -0.21
C ILE A 105 -12.75 -9.03 0.63
N ARG A 106 -11.67 -9.46 0.00
CA ARG A 106 -10.46 -9.96 0.66
C ARG A 106 -9.29 -9.05 0.35
N LEU A 107 -8.40 -8.89 1.33
CA LEU A 107 -7.18 -8.11 1.17
C LEU A 107 -5.99 -9.05 1.26
N GLN A 108 -5.20 -9.09 0.19
CA GLN A 108 -3.99 -9.90 0.14
C GLN A 108 -2.76 -9.02 0.32
N HIS A 109 -1.90 -9.36 1.29
CA HIS A 109 -0.63 -8.67 1.47
C HIS A 109 0.30 -8.95 0.28
N MET A 110 0.81 -7.92 -0.38
CA MET A 110 1.57 -8.09 -1.63
C MET A 110 2.83 -8.94 -1.46
N ARG A 111 3.59 -8.70 -0.38
CA ARG A 111 4.90 -9.34 -0.21
C ARG A 111 4.79 -10.80 0.20
N THR A 112 3.93 -11.10 1.17
CA THR A 112 3.84 -12.44 1.77
C THR A 112 2.74 -13.29 1.14
N ARG A 113 1.89 -12.70 0.28
CA ARG A 113 0.74 -13.34 -0.37
C ARG A 113 -0.32 -13.89 0.59
N LYS A 114 -0.20 -13.60 1.88
CA LYS A 114 -1.15 -13.98 2.92
C LYS A 114 -2.35 -13.04 2.95
N TRP A 115 -3.47 -13.51 3.48
CA TRP A 115 -4.73 -12.78 3.55
C TRP A 115 -4.87 -12.06 4.87
N LEU A 116 -5.40 -10.83 4.87
CA LEU A 116 -5.89 -10.19 6.09
C LEU A 116 -6.97 -11.07 6.71
N HIS A 117 -6.75 -11.47 7.96
CA HIS A 117 -7.58 -12.45 8.65
C HIS A 117 -7.78 -12.05 10.12
N SER A 118 -8.89 -12.49 10.68
CA SER A 118 -9.21 -12.36 12.10
C SER A 118 -9.98 -13.59 12.53
N HIS A 119 -9.89 -13.96 13.80
CA HIS A 119 -10.58 -15.12 14.38
C HIS A 119 -10.76 -14.95 15.89
N LEU A 120 -11.33 -15.95 16.57
CA LEU A 120 -11.60 -15.93 18.01
C LEU A 120 -10.33 -16.15 18.85
N HIS A 121 -9.32 -15.27 18.74
CA HIS A 121 -8.21 -15.20 19.68
C HIS A 121 -8.03 -13.77 20.17
N ALA A 122 -7.53 -13.63 21.40
CA ALA A 122 -7.22 -12.34 21.99
C ALA A 122 -5.95 -11.73 21.35
N SER A 123 -6.02 -10.44 21.07
CA SER A 123 -4.93 -9.61 20.57
C SER A 123 -3.87 -9.43 21.65
N PRO A 124 -2.57 -9.38 21.30
CA PRO A 124 -1.48 -9.44 22.28
C PRO A 124 -1.48 -8.32 23.32
N ILE A 125 -2.00 -7.13 22.99
CA ILE A 125 -1.92 -5.94 23.84
C ILE A 125 -3.25 -5.62 24.51
N THR A 126 -4.33 -5.58 23.73
CA THR A 126 -5.63 -5.07 24.22
C THR A 126 -6.63 -6.15 24.64
N GLY A 127 -6.38 -7.42 24.28
CA GLY A 127 -7.34 -8.50 24.53
C GLY A 127 -8.57 -8.51 23.60
N ASN A 128 -8.72 -7.54 22.70
CA ASN A 128 -9.71 -7.55 21.59
C ASN A 128 -9.44 -8.70 20.59
N LEU A 129 -10.25 -8.90 19.56
CA LEU A 129 -9.97 -9.91 18.53
C LEU A 129 -8.64 -9.64 17.80
N GLU A 130 -7.87 -10.69 17.59
CA GLU A 130 -6.58 -10.68 16.93
C GLU A 130 -6.71 -10.56 15.39
N PHE A 131 -6.15 -9.48 14.82
CA PHE A 131 -5.90 -9.36 13.38
C PHE A 131 -4.52 -9.91 13.02
N LYS A 132 -4.45 -10.76 11.99
CA LYS A 132 -3.23 -11.40 11.50
C LYS A 132 -3.33 -11.70 10.01
N THR A 133 -2.25 -12.19 9.40
CA THR A 133 -2.36 -12.77 8.05
C THR A 133 -2.32 -14.30 8.08
N SER A 134 -3.19 -14.94 7.29
CA SER A 134 -3.28 -16.40 7.16
C SER A 134 -3.04 -16.86 5.72
N CYS A 135 -2.72 -18.15 5.53
CA CYS A 135 -2.73 -18.77 4.21
C CYS A 135 -4.11 -18.74 3.57
#